data_AF-A0A134CAE8-F1
#
_entry.id   AF-A0A134CAE8-F1
#
_cell.length_a   1.000
_cell.length_b   1.000
_cell.length_c   1.000
_cell.angle_alpha   90.00
_cell.angle_beta   90.00
_cell.angle_gamma   90.00
#
_symmetry.space_group_name_H-M   'P 1'
#
loop_
_entity.id
_entity.type
_entity.pdbx_description
1 polymer ?
#
loop_
_entity_poly.entity_id
_entity_poly.type
_entity_poly.pdbx_seq_one_letter_code
_entity_poly.pdbx_strand_id
1 'polypeptide(L)'
;YIKTKVDTNGLTLSMDETKLNSQINDQITNNITVKGKMDSWKLKATGDTAEQEIKDGNTVTFDVAEAGKGLTVSRKGSTIKYGINASQLASNITNNVVTNINGGDAPITNISAKFSISGKEATTKKEITLSKTATPNIQFLGEEGKTTVTVGGDATAPTVTVGLDKTFTDSVANNTTNIATNTSTINNITKKLTAGFNLKDAGTGTGSVSLGGEKAPTVTFAGGANITSKVDGTTVTYGLNNALTNMNSITFAAPTATSKALTIDGKTGTITGLTNTTWNAEIPDDLDLSQAATQGQLKELQQSIKTTSEQLSGKSDFALERGTYKVNNGNVTLKVKNGNAKGDSSYDVTIQDVASAQATTDALNTKANKDATNIDSSVWLTKLGLTDAMHGFNVKAGTGDEQAIKNGETVTFDVAESGKGLSVSRVGSTIKYGIDGSKIDLTSNTAITNINNTLKEDKATVVAGDYVTVKTTADTEKGNTFTVKGPTITGEGSVSVSDIEEGGKKVGYKITGKNTTLKTGITGLSVADGKLKLNVADTDNHTVTGEVDLKTLDLSGNTTVNNLDTKIENITKTGGLLDNKADKDAGNIGEAERTAWAGKLGT
;
A
#
# COMPACT_ATOMS: atom_id res chain seq x y z
N TYR A 1 120.13 -55.59 69.37
CA TYR A 1 118.81 -55.63 70.04
C TYR A 1 118.86 -56.42 71.33
N ILE A 2 119.59 -57.53 71.40
CA ILE A 2 119.83 -58.21 72.68
C ILE A 2 121.03 -57.58 73.40
N LYS A 3 120.83 -57.21 74.68
CA LYS A 3 121.87 -56.87 75.63
C LYS A 3 122.26 -58.11 76.40
N THR A 4 123.55 -58.38 76.46
CA THR A 4 124.10 -59.49 77.23
C THR A 4 124.76 -58.94 78.49
N LYS A 5 124.51 -59.59 79.62
CA LYS A 5 125.21 -59.32 80.88
C LYS A 5 125.61 -60.65 81.49
N VAL A 6 126.88 -60.86 81.74
CA VAL A 6 127.39 -62.02 82.47
C VAL A 6 127.69 -61.57 83.89
N ASP A 7 127.11 -62.25 84.87
CA ASP A 7 127.46 -62.09 86.28
C ASP A 7 127.64 -63.45 86.95
N THR A 8 127.86 -63.46 88.28
CA THR A 8 128.12 -64.68 89.05
C THR A 8 126.98 -65.71 88.99
N ASN A 9 125.81 -65.32 88.48
CA ASN A 9 124.65 -66.19 88.28
C ASN A 9 124.50 -66.70 86.83
N GLY A 10 125.42 -66.32 85.91
CA GLY A 10 125.45 -66.78 84.52
C GLY A 10 125.21 -65.67 83.48
N LEU A 11 124.98 -66.07 82.23
CA LEU A 11 124.67 -65.16 81.12
C LEU A 11 123.17 -64.81 81.15
N THR A 12 122.87 -63.52 81.32
CA THR A 12 121.52 -62.98 81.16
C THR A 12 121.42 -62.26 79.81
N LEU A 13 120.44 -62.65 79.00
CA LEU A 13 120.07 -62.00 77.74
C LEU A 13 118.79 -61.20 77.96
N SER A 14 118.79 -59.91 77.62
CA SER A 14 117.60 -59.06 77.66
C SER A 14 117.42 -58.35 76.33
N MET A 15 116.18 -58.09 75.92
CA MET A 15 115.89 -57.35 74.69
C MET A 15 115.80 -55.86 75.00
N ASP A 16 116.48 -55.04 74.22
CA ASP A 16 116.28 -53.60 74.22
C ASP A 16 115.05 -53.27 73.36
N GLU A 17 113.88 -53.34 74.00
CA GLU A 17 112.58 -53.09 73.35
C GLU A 17 112.50 -51.72 72.69
N THR A 18 113.13 -50.70 73.28
CA THR A 18 113.17 -49.35 72.72
C THR A 18 113.93 -49.33 71.38
N LYS A 19 115.11 -49.97 71.31
CA LYS A 19 115.85 -50.09 70.04
C LYS A 19 115.13 -50.97 69.03
N LEU A 20 114.53 -52.08 69.48
CA LEU A 20 113.79 -52.99 68.60
C LEU A 20 112.56 -52.30 68.00
N ASN A 21 111.74 -51.63 68.82
CA ASN A 21 110.59 -50.85 68.35
C ASN A 21 111.01 -49.67 67.48
N SER A 22 112.12 -49.00 67.81
CA SER A 22 112.67 -47.95 66.95
C SER A 22 113.02 -48.51 65.58
N GLN A 23 113.71 -49.65 65.50
CA GLN A 23 114.06 -50.27 64.21
C GLN A 23 112.83 -50.78 63.45
N ILE A 24 111.85 -51.36 64.13
CA ILE A 24 110.60 -51.82 63.50
C ILE A 24 109.84 -50.62 62.95
N ASN A 25 109.64 -49.57 63.74
CA ASN A 25 108.98 -48.34 63.30
C ASN A 25 109.74 -47.67 62.17
N ASP A 26 111.07 -47.68 62.21
CA ASP A 26 111.91 -47.11 61.13
C ASP A 26 111.82 -47.97 59.87
N GLN A 27 111.84 -49.30 60.00
CA GLN A 27 111.63 -50.23 58.88
C GLN A 27 110.22 -50.21 58.31
N ILE A 28 109.19 -49.79 59.07
CA ILE A 28 107.83 -49.58 58.57
C ILE A 28 107.72 -48.20 57.90
N THR A 29 108.17 -47.14 58.59
CA THR A 29 108.07 -45.74 58.14
C THR A 29 108.94 -45.48 56.91
N ASN A 30 110.12 -46.09 56.84
CA ASN A 30 111.06 -45.95 55.72
C ASN A 30 111.03 -47.14 54.75
N ASN A 31 110.10 -48.09 54.89
CA ASN A 31 109.92 -49.15 53.92
C ASN A 31 109.51 -48.58 52.56
N ILE A 32 110.35 -48.69 51.53
CA ILE A 32 110.00 -48.17 50.19
C ILE A 32 108.78 -48.84 49.56
N THR A 33 108.36 -50.01 50.04
CA THR A 33 107.16 -50.72 49.55
C THR A 33 105.87 -50.24 50.21
N VAL A 34 105.96 -49.72 51.45
CA VAL A 34 104.79 -49.30 52.25
C VAL A 34 104.66 -47.77 52.30
N LYS A 35 105.79 -47.05 52.31
CA LYS A 35 105.87 -45.58 52.30
C LYS A 35 105.20 -45.02 51.05
N GLY A 36 104.20 -44.15 51.22
CA GLY A 36 103.49 -43.51 50.11
C GLY A 36 102.22 -44.23 49.63
N LYS A 37 102.01 -45.52 49.94
CA LYS A 37 100.91 -46.30 49.36
C LYS A 37 99.52 -46.01 49.94
N MET A 38 99.42 -45.20 51.00
CA MET A 38 98.14 -44.72 51.56
C MET A 38 98.09 -43.19 51.67
N ASP A 39 99.05 -42.47 51.06
CA ASP A 39 99.16 -41.01 51.23
C ASP A 39 98.10 -40.24 50.42
N SER A 40 97.49 -40.86 49.41
CA SER A 40 96.37 -40.28 48.66
C SER A 40 95.57 -41.31 47.86
N TRP A 41 94.36 -40.91 47.45
CA TRP A 41 93.52 -41.60 46.46
C TRP A 41 92.85 -40.57 45.55
N LYS A 42 92.30 -40.99 44.41
CA LYS A 42 91.64 -40.08 43.46
C LYS A 42 90.13 -40.28 43.42
N LEU A 43 89.37 -39.18 43.38
CA LEU A 43 87.93 -39.15 43.21
C LEU A 43 87.56 -38.45 41.90
N LYS A 44 86.60 -39.01 41.15
CA LYS A 44 86.01 -38.38 39.96
C LYS A 44 84.50 -38.62 39.96
N ALA A 45 83.70 -37.54 39.91
CA ALA A 45 82.28 -37.66 39.67
C ALA A 45 81.98 -37.67 38.16
N THR A 46 80.92 -38.36 37.75
CA THR A 46 80.47 -38.34 36.36
C THR A 46 79.98 -36.93 36.01
N GLY A 47 80.66 -36.26 35.07
CA GLY A 47 80.40 -34.86 34.70
C GLY A 47 81.59 -33.93 34.99
N ASP A 48 82.51 -34.33 35.86
CA ASP A 48 83.75 -33.59 36.08
C ASP A 48 84.74 -33.79 34.93
N THR A 49 85.40 -32.70 34.54
CA THR A 49 86.40 -32.70 33.48
C THR A 49 87.75 -33.26 33.93
N ALA A 50 88.02 -33.36 35.25
CA ALA A 50 89.29 -33.85 35.80
C ALA A 50 89.10 -34.71 37.07
N GLU A 51 90.07 -35.60 37.33
CA GLU A 51 90.16 -36.35 38.59
C GLU A 51 90.75 -35.46 39.70
N GLN A 52 90.22 -35.53 40.92
CA GLN A 52 90.75 -34.83 42.08
C GLN A 52 91.55 -35.79 42.97
N GLU A 53 92.79 -35.43 43.30
CA GLU A 53 93.60 -36.14 44.30
C GLU A 53 93.17 -35.72 45.72
N ILE A 54 92.92 -36.72 46.57
CA ILE A 54 92.56 -36.60 47.98
C ILE A 54 93.70 -37.20 48.82
N LYS A 55 94.44 -36.34 49.51
CA LYS A 55 95.57 -36.75 50.36
C LYS A 55 95.12 -37.26 51.73
N ASP A 56 95.97 -38.01 52.40
CA ASP A 56 95.73 -38.50 53.75
C ASP A 56 95.46 -37.33 54.72
N GLY A 57 94.49 -37.52 55.61
CA GLY A 57 93.95 -36.48 56.48
C GLY A 57 92.97 -35.50 55.83
N ASN A 58 92.78 -35.49 54.49
CA ASN A 58 91.80 -34.61 53.85
C ASN A 58 90.37 -35.13 54.01
N THR A 59 89.42 -34.20 54.21
CA THR A 59 87.99 -34.52 54.29
C THR A 59 87.33 -34.47 52.91
N VAL A 60 86.48 -35.45 52.61
CA VAL A 60 85.60 -35.43 51.44
C VAL A 60 84.17 -35.16 51.90
N THR A 61 83.53 -34.16 51.30
CA THR A 61 82.15 -33.75 51.62
C THR A 61 81.22 -34.10 50.47
N PHE A 62 80.10 -34.75 50.78
CA PHE A 62 78.99 -34.96 49.86
C PHE A 62 77.84 -34.05 50.29
N ASP A 63 77.44 -33.12 49.43
CA ASP A 63 76.41 -32.12 49.74
C ASP A 63 75.47 -31.89 48.54
N VAL A 64 74.41 -31.12 48.77
CA VAL A 64 73.52 -30.59 47.73
C VAL A 64 73.95 -29.19 47.33
N ALA A 65 73.84 -28.86 46.04
CA ALA A 65 74.23 -27.54 45.52
C ALA A 65 73.48 -26.38 46.22
N GLU A 66 72.20 -26.60 46.54
CA GLU A 66 71.37 -25.65 47.28
C GLU A 66 70.51 -26.37 48.33
N ALA A 67 70.64 -25.97 49.58
CA ALA A 67 69.83 -26.50 50.67
C ALA A 67 68.34 -26.12 50.50
N GLY A 68 67.43 -27.04 50.85
CA GLY A 68 65.99 -26.78 50.84
C GLY A 68 65.31 -26.88 49.46
N LYS A 69 66.03 -27.31 48.41
CA LYS A 69 65.48 -27.55 47.06
C LYS A 69 64.93 -28.96 46.82
N GLY A 70 64.76 -29.74 47.88
CA GLY A 70 64.12 -31.06 47.85
C GLY A 70 65.07 -32.25 47.80
N LEU A 71 66.33 -32.09 47.35
CA LEU A 71 67.35 -33.15 47.50
C LEU A 71 67.99 -33.06 48.89
N THR A 72 68.32 -34.20 49.49
CA THR A 72 69.00 -34.30 50.79
C THR A 72 70.10 -35.36 50.74
N VAL A 73 71.20 -35.12 51.46
CA VAL A 73 72.31 -36.06 51.62
C VAL A 73 72.53 -36.32 53.10
N SER A 74 72.71 -37.58 53.49
CA SER A 74 73.02 -37.98 54.85
C SER A 74 74.00 -39.16 54.89
N ARG A 75 74.76 -39.29 55.99
CA ARG A 75 75.65 -40.44 56.21
C ARG A 75 75.12 -41.31 57.35
N LYS A 76 75.06 -42.62 57.13
CA LYS A 76 74.80 -43.61 58.19
C LYS A 76 75.91 -44.66 58.17
N GLY A 77 76.79 -44.63 59.17
CA GLY A 77 77.99 -45.47 59.18
C GLY A 77 78.87 -45.21 57.95
N SER A 78 79.23 -46.28 57.24
CA SER A 78 80.06 -46.21 56.02
C SER A 78 79.27 -45.94 54.73
N THR A 79 77.96 -45.64 54.81
CA THR A 79 77.10 -45.42 53.63
C THR A 79 76.62 -43.98 53.54
N ILE A 80 76.75 -43.37 52.36
CA ILE A 80 76.10 -42.11 51.99
C ILE A 80 74.73 -42.42 51.39
N LYS A 81 73.69 -41.72 51.85
CA LYS A 81 72.31 -41.85 51.39
C LYS A 81 71.83 -40.54 50.79
N TYR A 82 71.20 -40.66 49.62
CA TYR A 82 70.48 -39.58 48.95
C TYR A 82 68.98 -39.80 49.15
N GLY A 83 68.24 -38.71 49.39
CA GLY A 83 66.80 -38.76 49.58
C GLY A 83 66.11 -37.52 49.02
N ILE A 84 64.82 -37.67 48.72
CA ILE A 84 63.96 -36.56 48.28
C ILE A 84 63.03 -36.17 49.43
N ASN A 85 63.09 -34.91 49.84
CA ASN A 85 62.10 -34.29 50.70
C ASN A 85 60.90 -33.87 49.84
N ALA A 86 59.86 -34.71 49.83
CA ALA A 86 58.67 -34.52 48.99
C ALA A 86 57.98 -33.17 49.23
N SER A 87 57.92 -32.70 50.48
CA SER A 87 57.27 -31.42 50.81
C SER A 87 58.05 -30.22 50.27
N GLN A 88 59.38 -30.24 50.37
CA GLN A 88 60.22 -29.19 49.80
C GLN A 88 60.23 -29.21 48.27
N LEU A 89 60.26 -30.40 47.66
CA LEU A 89 60.14 -30.55 46.21
C LEU A 89 58.79 -30.04 45.70
N ALA A 90 57.69 -30.47 46.35
CA ALA A 90 56.35 -30.02 46.02
C ALA A 90 56.21 -28.50 46.19
N SER A 91 56.73 -27.92 47.27
CA SER A 91 56.70 -26.47 47.48
C SER A 91 57.46 -25.71 46.38
N ASN A 92 58.65 -26.18 45.98
CA ASN A 92 59.38 -25.54 44.88
C ASN A 92 58.65 -25.68 43.54
N ILE A 93 58.05 -26.83 43.25
CA ILE A 93 57.25 -27.03 42.02
C ILE A 93 56.01 -26.14 42.06
N THR A 94 55.23 -26.18 43.14
CA THR A 94 54.01 -25.39 43.31
C THR A 94 54.32 -23.90 43.26
N ASN A 95 55.34 -23.42 43.97
CA ASN A 95 55.69 -22.00 43.94
C ASN A 95 56.13 -21.54 42.55
N ASN A 96 56.89 -22.35 41.81
CA ASN A 96 57.25 -22.00 40.43
C ASN A 96 56.04 -22.02 39.49
N VAL A 97 55.14 -23.00 39.62
CA VAL A 97 53.91 -23.08 38.82
C VAL A 97 52.96 -21.92 39.15
N VAL A 98 52.71 -21.66 40.43
CA VAL A 98 51.87 -20.56 40.92
C VAL A 98 52.48 -19.21 40.57
N THR A 99 53.80 -19.04 40.68
CA THR A 99 54.50 -17.84 40.23
C THR A 99 54.42 -17.69 38.72
N ASN A 100 54.48 -18.74 37.92
CA ASN A 100 54.27 -18.63 36.48
C ASN A 100 52.82 -18.25 36.12
N ILE A 101 51.83 -18.79 36.86
CA ILE A 101 50.40 -18.47 36.68
C ILE A 101 50.09 -17.02 37.11
N ASN A 102 50.61 -16.58 38.26
CA ASN A 102 50.25 -15.29 38.86
C ASN A 102 51.27 -14.18 38.58
N GLY A 103 52.54 -14.51 38.29
CA GLY A 103 53.70 -13.60 38.32
C GLY A 103 54.61 -13.59 37.07
N GLY A 104 54.66 -14.66 36.27
CA GLY A 104 55.49 -14.73 35.04
C GLY A 104 54.97 -13.90 33.85
N ASP A 105 55.87 -13.46 32.97
CA ASP A 105 55.55 -12.62 31.78
C ASP A 105 54.83 -13.40 30.67
N ALA A 106 54.85 -14.73 30.71
CA ALA A 106 54.18 -15.59 29.76
C ALA A 106 52.67 -15.74 30.13
N PRO A 107 51.73 -15.26 29.30
CA PRO A 107 50.30 -15.39 29.57
C PRO A 107 49.84 -16.85 29.49
N ILE A 108 48.77 -17.17 30.21
CA ILE A 108 48.09 -18.48 30.12
C ILE A 108 47.33 -18.55 28.79
N THR A 109 47.98 -19.08 27.74
CA THR A 109 47.48 -19.08 26.36
C THR A 109 46.31 -20.02 26.10
N ASN A 110 46.01 -20.96 27.00
CA ASN A 110 44.94 -21.93 26.80
C ASN A 110 43.54 -21.43 27.19
N ILE A 111 43.41 -20.25 27.82
CA ILE A 111 42.12 -19.66 28.23
C ILE A 111 41.51 -18.79 27.12
N SER A 112 42.33 -18.03 26.37
CA SER A 112 41.83 -17.08 25.37
C SER A 112 41.06 -17.73 24.22
N ALA A 113 41.48 -18.91 23.74
CA ALA A 113 40.78 -19.67 22.70
C ALA A 113 39.44 -20.28 23.15
N LYS A 114 39.12 -20.20 24.45
CA LYS A 114 37.90 -20.78 25.03
C LYS A 114 36.88 -19.71 25.45
N PHE A 115 37.22 -18.42 25.37
CA PHE A 115 36.32 -17.33 25.73
C PHE A 115 36.22 -16.31 24.58
N SER A 116 35.09 -16.34 23.88
CA SER A 116 34.84 -15.51 22.71
C SER A 116 33.43 -14.95 22.73
N ILE A 117 33.24 -13.79 22.10
CA ILE A 117 31.92 -13.23 21.82
C ILE A 117 31.68 -13.21 20.31
N SER A 118 30.47 -13.54 19.86
CA SER A 118 30.06 -13.43 18.47
C SER A 118 28.62 -12.94 18.39
N GLY A 119 28.29 -12.26 17.29
CA GLY A 119 26.90 -12.12 16.88
C GLY A 119 26.35 -13.46 16.34
N LYS A 120 25.20 -13.39 15.64
CA LYS A 120 24.57 -14.55 14.99
C LYS A 120 25.51 -15.24 13.99
N GLU A 121 26.31 -14.46 13.27
CA GLU A 121 27.23 -14.96 12.25
C GLU A 121 28.61 -15.28 12.86
N ALA A 122 29.13 -16.48 12.61
CA ALA A 122 30.41 -16.95 13.15
C ALA A 122 31.61 -16.09 12.69
N THR A 123 31.49 -15.37 11.57
CA THR A 123 32.51 -14.44 11.05
C THR A 123 32.70 -13.20 11.93
N THR A 124 31.74 -12.90 12.82
CA THR A 124 31.83 -11.79 13.79
C THR A 124 32.48 -12.18 15.11
N LYS A 125 32.92 -13.45 15.25
CA LYS A 125 33.57 -13.96 16.46
C LYS A 125 34.83 -13.15 16.79
N LYS A 126 34.92 -12.71 18.04
CA LYS A 126 36.09 -12.08 18.65
C LYS A 126 36.52 -12.92 19.85
N GLU A 127 37.74 -13.45 19.80
CA GLU A 127 38.38 -14.06 20.95
C GLU A 127 38.76 -12.97 21.96
N ILE A 128 38.49 -13.20 23.23
CA ILE A 128 38.84 -12.26 24.30
C ILE A 128 40.07 -12.80 25.01
N THR A 129 41.18 -12.09 24.84
CA THR A 129 42.44 -12.44 25.49
C THR A 129 42.53 -11.76 26.84
N LEU A 130 42.54 -12.56 27.91
CA LEU A 130 42.85 -12.09 29.26
C LEU A 130 44.37 -12.00 29.40
N SER A 131 44.87 -10.83 29.80
CA SER A 131 46.29 -10.62 30.12
C SER A 131 46.42 -9.84 31.43
N LYS A 132 47.63 -9.77 31.99
CA LYS A 132 47.88 -9.04 33.24
C LYS A 132 47.75 -7.53 33.11
N THR A 133 47.96 -7.01 31.91
CA THR A 133 48.03 -5.57 31.64
C THR A 133 46.82 -5.05 30.88
N ALA A 134 46.01 -5.95 30.30
CA ALA A 134 44.81 -5.59 29.56
C ALA A 134 43.56 -5.93 30.37
N THR A 135 42.65 -4.95 30.47
CA THR A 135 41.31 -5.10 31.02
C THR A 135 40.29 -5.08 29.87
N PRO A 136 40.12 -6.18 29.12
CA PRO A 136 39.19 -6.20 28.01
C PRO A 136 37.77 -5.89 28.49
N ASN A 137 37.08 -4.99 27.80
CA ASN A 137 35.69 -4.65 28.06
C ASN A 137 34.80 -5.21 26.94
N ILE A 138 33.55 -5.53 27.28
CA ILE A 138 32.50 -5.86 26.31
C ILE A 138 31.46 -4.77 26.43
N GLN A 139 31.22 -4.04 25.34
CA GLN A 139 30.17 -3.02 25.28
C GLN A 139 28.98 -3.56 24.49
N PHE A 140 27.80 -3.44 25.09
CA PHE A 140 26.53 -3.66 24.41
C PHE A 140 26.00 -2.29 23.97
N LEU A 141 25.91 -2.08 22.66
CA LEU A 141 25.51 -0.79 22.08
C LEU A 141 24.05 -0.84 21.63
N GLY A 142 23.30 0.22 21.94
CA GLY A 142 22.00 0.51 21.34
C GLY A 142 22.15 1.52 20.22
N GLU A 143 21.22 1.51 19.26
CA GLU A 143 21.15 2.55 18.24
C GLU A 143 20.28 3.71 18.73
N GLU A 144 20.85 4.92 18.73
CA GLU A 144 20.21 6.15 19.21
C GLU A 144 18.83 6.35 18.56
N GLY A 145 17.82 6.65 19.38
CA GLY A 145 16.44 6.86 18.93
C GLY A 145 15.70 5.57 18.53
N LYS A 146 16.33 4.38 18.62
CA LYS A 146 15.69 3.09 18.32
C LYS A 146 15.69 2.13 19.50
N THR A 147 16.86 1.87 20.08
CA THR A 147 17.05 0.86 21.14
C THR A 147 17.90 1.42 22.27
N THR A 148 17.60 1.00 23.49
CA THR A 148 18.36 1.36 24.69
C THR A 148 18.98 0.12 25.29
N VAL A 149 20.18 0.28 25.85
CA VAL A 149 20.89 -0.77 26.57
C VAL A 149 21.25 -0.25 27.95
N THR A 150 20.86 -0.98 28.99
CA THR A 150 21.15 -0.63 30.38
C THR A 150 21.93 -1.78 31.02
N VAL A 151 23.08 -1.46 31.62
CA VAL A 151 23.86 -2.40 32.43
C VAL A 151 23.65 -2.05 33.89
N GLY A 152 23.20 -3.01 34.68
CA GLY A 152 22.88 -2.83 36.10
C GLY A 152 23.06 -4.13 36.89
N GLY A 153 22.36 -4.22 38.03
CA GLY A 153 22.53 -5.34 38.96
C GLY A 153 23.79 -5.21 39.82
N ASP A 154 23.96 -6.16 40.73
CA ASP A 154 25.03 -6.15 41.72
C ASP A 154 26.27 -6.88 41.18
N ALA A 155 27.44 -6.66 41.79
CA ALA A 155 28.70 -7.26 41.35
C ALA A 155 28.67 -8.81 41.27
N THR A 156 27.81 -9.46 42.05
CA THR A 156 27.63 -10.93 42.06
C THR A 156 26.53 -11.42 41.12
N ALA A 157 25.72 -10.52 40.55
CA ALA A 157 24.60 -10.83 39.66
C ALA A 157 24.34 -9.67 38.67
N PRO A 158 25.28 -9.37 37.76
CA PRO A 158 25.11 -8.28 36.80
C PRO A 158 24.02 -8.62 35.77
N THR A 159 23.25 -7.60 35.38
CA THR A 159 22.18 -7.72 34.39
C THR A 159 22.40 -6.76 33.22
N VAL A 160 22.07 -7.21 32.00
CA VAL A 160 21.99 -6.36 30.81
C VAL A 160 20.54 -6.38 30.34
N THR A 161 19.92 -5.21 30.25
CA THR A 161 18.57 -5.04 29.73
C THR A 161 18.63 -4.32 28.39
N VAL A 162 17.94 -4.88 27.41
CA VAL A 162 17.78 -4.28 26.08
C VAL A 162 16.30 -3.92 25.89
N GLY A 163 16.04 -2.70 25.46
CA GLY A 163 14.69 -2.17 25.27
C GLY A 163 14.58 -1.27 24.05
N LEU A 164 13.37 -0.80 23.78
CA LEU A 164 13.13 0.24 22.77
C LEU A 164 13.41 1.61 23.35
N ASP A 165 13.87 2.52 22.51
CA ASP A 165 14.07 3.92 22.88
C ASP A 165 12.72 4.63 23.05
N LYS A 166 12.66 5.58 23.99
CA LYS A 166 11.47 6.39 24.25
C LYS A 166 11.01 7.11 22.99
N THR A 167 11.94 7.64 22.20
CA THR A 167 11.69 8.33 20.93
C THR A 167 10.97 7.43 19.93
N PHE A 168 11.39 6.17 19.83
CA PHE A 168 10.73 5.18 18.98
C PHE A 168 9.31 4.90 19.46
N THR A 169 9.14 4.67 20.76
CA THR A 169 7.81 4.41 21.33
C THR A 169 6.86 5.61 21.19
N ASP A 170 7.37 6.83 21.31
CA ASP A 170 6.60 8.06 21.13
C ASP A 170 6.17 8.25 19.68
N SER A 171 7.05 7.94 18.72
CA SER A 171 6.71 7.98 17.30
C SER A 171 5.56 7.02 16.96
N VAL A 172 5.60 5.79 17.49
CA VAL A 172 4.52 4.81 17.33
C VAL A 172 3.21 5.30 17.95
N ALA A 173 3.26 5.87 19.15
CA ALA A 173 2.08 6.43 19.82
C ALA A 173 1.49 7.64 19.07
N ASN A 174 2.34 8.53 18.57
CA ASN A 174 1.93 9.68 17.76
C ASN A 174 1.29 9.24 16.45
N ASN A 175 1.89 8.25 15.76
CA ASN A 175 1.31 7.69 14.55
C ASN A 175 -0.06 7.07 14.81
N THR A 176 -0.22 6.35 15.91
CA THR A 176 -1.52 5.78 16.33
C THR A 176 -2.58 6.89 16.52
N THR A 177 -2.21 7.99 17.17
CA THR A 177 -3.09 9.15 17.37
C THR A 177 -3.45 9.86 16.07
N ASN A 178 -2.47 10.07 15.18
CA ASN A 178 -2.66 10.67 13.87
C ASN A 178 -3.60 9.83 12.99
N ILE A 179 -3.43 8.50 13.00
CA ILE A 179 -4.31 7.58 12.27
C ILE A 179 -5.74 7.69 12.80
N ALA A 180 -5.96 7.65 14.12
CA ALA A 180 -7.29 7.78 14.70
C ALA A 180 -7.98 9.12 14.33
N THR A 181 -7.20 10.21 14.31
CA THR A 181 -7.66 11.54 13.90
C THR A 181 -8.03 11.58 12.41
N ASN A 182 -7.18 10.99 11.56
CA ASN A 182 -7.42 10.90 10.12
C ASN A 182 -8.66 10.05 9.82
N THR A 183 -8.81 8.89 10.45
CA THR A 183 -10.01 8.04 10.33
C THR A 183 -11.27 8.80 10.73
N SER A 184 -11.24 9.55 11.84
CA SER A 184 -12.37 10.37 12.28
C SER A 184 -12.72 11.48 11.30
N THR A 185 -11.70 12.14 10.74
CA THR A 185 -11.86 13.21 9.75
C THR A 185 -12.45 12.68 8.44
N ILE A 186 -11.90 11.58 7.92
CA ILE A 186 -12.40 10.90 6.73
C ILE A 186 -13.85 10.47 6.93
N ASN A 187 -14.18 9.83 8.06
CA ASN A 187 -15.55 9.43 8.36
C ASN A 187 -16.53 10.61 8.39
N ASN A 188 -16.12 11.76 8.95
CA ASN A 188 -16.94 12.97 8.93
C ASN A 188 -17.11 13.55 7.52
N ILE A 189 -16.05 13.57 6.71
CA ILE A 189 -16.12 14.00 5.31
C ILE A 189 -17.06 13.08 4.53
N THR A 190 -16.90 11.76 4.65
CA THR A 190 -17.76 10.77 4.02
C THR A 190 -19.22 10.98 4.43
N LYS A 191 -19.53 11.12 5.73
CA LYS A 191 -20.90 11.42 6.19
C LYS A 191 -21.49 12.68 5.56
N LYS A 192 -20.70 13.77 5.49
CA LYS A 192 -21.15 15.04 4.90
C LYS A 192 -21.38 14.93 3.40
N LEU A 193 -20.50 14.23 2.67
CA LEU A 193 -20.68 13.98 1.24
C LEU A 193 -21.90 13.09 1.01
N THR A 194 -22.06 12.00 1.76
CA THR A 194 -23.19 11.07 1.64
C THR A 194 -24.54 11.74 1.92
N ALA A 195 -24.58 12.74 2.80
CA ALA A 195 -25.78 13.55 3.02
C ALA A 195 -26.27 14.26 1.74
N GLY A 196 -25.36 14.53 0.78
CA GLY A 196 -25.71 15.07 -0.52
C GLY A 196 -26.10 16.56 -0.50
N PHE A 197 -26.93 16.97 -1.45
CA PHE A 197 -27.45 18.34 -1.52
C PHE A 197 -28.91 18.38 -1.98
N ASN A 198 -29.61 19.45 -1.62
CA ASN A 198 -31.02 19.67 -1.99
C ASN A 198 -31.13 20.55 -3.24
N LEU A 199 -32.09 20.23 -4.11
CA LEU A 199 -32.52 21.00 -5.27
C LEU A 199 -33.92 21.57 -4.98
N LYS A 200 -34.11 22.87 -5.21
CA LYS A 200 -35.42 23.52 -5.10
C LYS A 200 -35.68 24.37 -6.34
N ASP A 201 -36.91 24.38 -6.81
CA ASP A 201 -37.38 25.41 -7.75
C ASP A 201 -37.95 26.62 -6.99
N ALA A 202 -38.32 27.67 -7.73
CA ALA A 202 -38.92 28.88 -7.15
C ALA A 202 -40.35 28.68 -6.61
N GLY A 203 -40.96 27.52 -6.87
CA GLY A 203 -42.26 27.13 -6.36
C GLY A 203 -42.12 26.21 -5.13
N THR A 204 -42.91 25.14 -5.10
CA THR A 204 -42.94 24.17 -3.99
C THR A 204 -42.12 22.91 -4.29
N GLY A 205 -41.51 22.79 -5.47
CA GLY A 205 -40.73 21.61 -5.86
C GLY A 205 -39.47 21.48 -5.02
N THR A 206 -39.31 20.35 -4.34
CA THR A 206 -38.08 20.01 -3.61
C THR A 206 -37.62 18.60 -3.96
N GLY A 207 -36.32 18.45 -4.18
CA GLY A 207 -35.66 17.16 -4.40
C GLY A 207 -34.29 17.13 -3.73
N SER A 208 -33.71 15.94 -3.59
CA SER A 208 -32.38 15.76 -2.97
C SER A 208 -31.54 14.80 -3.80
N VAL A 209 -30.26 15.09 -3.92
CA VAL A 209 -29.27 14.22 -4.57
C VAL A 209 -28.34 13.69 -3.51
N SER A 210 -28.45 12.39 -3.22
CA SER A 210 -27.51 11.69 -2.35
C SER A 210 -26.22 11.35 -3.11
N LEU A 211 -25.06 11.56 -2.48
CA LEU A 211 -23.76 11.19 -3.05
C LEU A 211 -23.21 9.93 -2.35
N GLY A 212 -22.16 9.31 -2.91
CA GLY A 212 -21.42 8.24 -2.24
C GLY A 212 -21.92 6.81 -2.46
N GLY A 213 -22.84 6.58 -3.40
CA GLY A 213 -23.13 5.23 -3.93
C GLY A 213 -22.14 4.82 -5.03
N GLU A 214 -22.10 3.52 -5.39
CA GLU A 214 -21.21 3.00 -6.46
C GLU A 214 -21.44 3.66 -7.82
N LYS A 215 -22.69 4.06 -8.12
CA LYS A 215 -23.06 4.74 -9.36
C LYS A 215 -23.19 6.23 -9.11
N ALA A 216 -22.52 7.03 -9.94
CA ALA A 216 -22.65 8.49 -9.91
C ALA A 216 -24.14 8.89 -10.08
N PRO A 217 -24.68 9.77 -9.21
CA PRO A 217 -26.05 10.22 -9.35
C PRO A 217 -26.18 11.10 -10.60
N THR A 218 -27.36 11.05 -11.23
CA THR A 218 -27.67 11.85 -12.42
C THR A 218 -28.84 12.76 -12.12
N VAL A 219 -28.70 14.04 -12.48
CA VAL A 219 -29.81 15.01 -12.47
C VAL A 219 -30.22 15.26 -13.92
N THR A 220 -31.49 15.03 -14.23
CA THR A 220 -32.03 15.23 -15.58
C THR A 220 -32.85 16.52 -15.61
N PHE A 221 -32.43 17.46 -16.46
CA PHE A 221 -33.21 18.66 -16.76
C PHE A 221 -34.16 18.37 -17.92
N ALA A 222 -35.42 18.12 -17.62
CA ALA A 222 -36.41 17.76 -18.64
C ALA A 222 -36.93 18.99 -19.42
N GLY A 223 -37.09 18.84 -20.74
CA GLY A 223 -37.87 19.73 -21.58
C GLY A 223 -39.30 19.21 -21.72
N GLY A 224 -40.30 20.09 -21.59
CA GLY A 224 -41.72 19.75 -21.75
C GLY A 224 -42.21 19.84 -23.19
N ALA A 225 -43.53 19.77 -23.38
CA ALA A 225 -44.17 19.82 -24.70
C ALA A 225 -43.92 21.12 -25.50
N ASN A 226 -43.46 22.19 -24.84
CA ASN A 226 -43.25 23.52 -25.42
C ASN A 226 -41.81 24.03 -25.28
N ILE A 227 -40.97 23.32 -24.51
CA ILE A 227 -39.63 23.78 -24.10
C ILE A 227 -38.64 22.64 -24.35
N THR A 228 -37.52 22.93 -24.99
CA THR A 228 -36.36 22.05 -25.03
C THR A 228 -35.36 22.43 -23.95
N SER A 229 -34.63 21.44 -23.43
CA SER A 229 -33.48 21.64 -22.56
C SER A 229 -32.23 21.04 -23.21
N LYS A 230 -31.10 21.72 -23.11
CA LYS A 230 -29.79 21.23 -23.52
C LYS A 230 -28.78 21.47 -22.40
N VAL A 231 -28.03 20.42 -22.07
CA VAL A 231 -26.88 20.51 -21.15
C VAL A 231 -25.62 20.52 -22.00
N ASP A 232 -24.80 21.56 -21.87
CA ASP A 232 -23.51 21.69 -22.54
C ASP A 232 -22.45 22.10 -21.52
N GLY A 233 -21.66 21.11 -21.08
CA GLY A 233 -20.77 21.27 -19.94
C GLY A 233 -21.54 21.68 -18.67
N THR A 234 -21.25 22.87 -18.15
CA THR A 234 -21.87 23.44 -16.93
C THR A 234 -23.09 24.32 -17.22
N THR A 235 -23.44 24.55 -18.49
CA THR A 235 -24.54 25.43 -18.88
C THR A 235 -25.78 24.61 -19.22
N VAL A 236 -26.91 24.97 -18.62
CA VAL A 236 -28.23 24.45 -19.00
C VAL A 236 -28.96 25.54 -19.76
N THR A 237 -29.25 25.28 -21.04
CA THR A 237 -30.01 26.20 -21.89
C THR A 237 -31.42 25.67 -22.07
N TYR A 238 -32.41 26.53 -21.83
CA TYR A 238 -33.80 26.28 -22.18
C TYR A 238 -34.16 27.09 -23.42
N GLY A 239 -34.86 26.45 -24.36
CA GLY A 239 -35.36 27.09 -25.58
C GLY A 239 -36.82 26.77 -25.80
N LEU A 240 -37.55 27.62 -26.52
CA LEU A 240 -38.85 27.25 -27.07
C LEU A 240 -38.63 26.22 -28.18
N ASN A 241 -39.48 25.21 -28.23
CA ASN A 241 -39.36 24.19 -29.26
C ASN A 241 -40.02 24.63 -30.58
N ASN A 242 -39.80 23.84 -31.64
CA ASN A 242 -40.33 24.12 -32.97
C ASN A 242 -41.88 24.16 -33.05
N ALA A 243 -42.60 23.64 -32.05
CA ALA A 243 -44.06 23.70 -32.03
C ALA A 243 -44.56 25.14 -31.81
N LEU A 244 -43.84 25.95 -31.04
CA LEU A 244 -44.17 27.38 -30.87
C LEU A 244 -43.61 28.27 -31.98
N THR A 245 -42.50 27.92 -32.61
CA THR A 245 -41.93 28.76 -33.70
C THR A 245 -42.64 28.56 -35.04
N ASN A 246 -43.36 27.44 -35.22
CA ASN A 246 -44.12 27.11 -36.43
C ASN A 246 -45.64 27.05 -36.16
N MET A 247 -46.16 27.92 -35.28
CA MET A 247 -47.60 27.94 -35.00
C MET A 247 -48.40 28.33 -36.24
N ASN A 248 -49.30 27.45 -36.68
CA ASN A 248 -50.27 27.76 -37.73
C ASN A 248 -51.28 28.83 -37.29
N SER A 249 -51.51 28.97 -35.98
CA SER A 249 -52.39 29.99 -35.43
C SER A 249 -51.97 30.37 -34.01
N ILE A 250 -52.13 31.65 -33.66
CA ILE A 250 -51.99 32.15 -32.29
C ILE A 250 -53.37 32.63 -31.84
N THR A 251 -53.81 32.15 -30.67
CA THR A 251 -55.05 32.61 -30.04
C THR A 251 -54.72 33.31 -28.74
N PHE A 252 -54.97 34.61 -28.69
CA PHE A 252 -54.94 35.34 -27.43
C PHE A 252 -56.28 35.10 -26.73
N ALA A 253 -56.24 34.40 -25.60
CA ALA A 253 -57.43 34.12 -24.81
C ALA A 253 -58.15 35.43 -24.46
N ALA A 254 -59.48 35.42 -24.55
CA ALA A 254 -60.29 36.57 -24.21
C ALA A 254 -60.04 36.98 -22.74
N PRO A 255 -59.69 38.25 -22.46
CA PRO A 255 -59.40 38.69 -21.10
C PRO A 255 -60.65 38.62 -20.18
N THR A 256 -61.85 38.55 -20.77
CA THR A 256 -63.13 38.43 -20.08
C THR A 256 -64.11 37.62 -20.94
N ALA A 257 -65.19 37.09 -20.34
CA ALA A 257 -66.22 36.31 -21.05
C ALA A 257 -66.96 37.10 -22.16
N THR A 258 -66.88 38.43 -22.14
CA THR A 258 -67.51 39.32 -23.13
C THR A 258 -66.63 39.65 -24.33
N SER A 259 -65.32 39.40 -24.25
CA SER A 259 -64.40 39.61 -25.37
C SER A 259 -64.33 38.35 -26.24
N LYS A 260 -64.24 38.49 -27.56
CA LYS A 260 -63.89 37.37 -28.44
C LYS A 260 -62.37 37.22 -28.45
N ALA A 261 -61.88 35.97 -28.50
CA ALA A 261 -60.46 35.72 -28.66
C ALA A 261 -60.00 36.29 -30.01
N LEU A 262 -58.86 36.98 -30.02
CA LEU A 262 -58.20 37.38 -31.26
C LEU A 262 -57.37 36.19 -31.75
N THR A 263 -57.74 35.65 -32.91
CA THR A 263 -57.01 34.56 -33.54
C THR A 263 -56.39 35.04 -34.85
N ILE A 264 -55.07 34.91 -34.93
CA ILE A 264 -54.30 35.10 -36.17
C ILE A 264 -54.07 33.71 -36.72
N ASP A 265 -54.66 33.39 -37.86
CA ASP A 265 -54.47 32.13 -38.57
C ASP A 265 -53.55 32.36 -39.77
N GLY A 266 -52.29 31.90 -39.64
CA GLY A 266 -51.29 32.00 -40.69
C GLY A 266 -51.54 31.07 -41.87
N LYS A 267 -52.34 30.00 -41.71
CA LYS A 267 -52.66 29.07 -42.79
C LYS A 267 -53.70 29.66 -43.74
N THR A 268 -54.70 30.34 -43.20
CA THR A 268 -55.72 31.01 -44.02
C THR A 268 -55.39 32.48 -44.28
N GLY A 269 -54.36 33.03 -43.62
CA GLY A 269 -54.01 34.44 -43.70
C GLY A 269 -55.07 35.36 -43.09
N THR A 270 -55.90 34.83 -42.17
CA THR A 270 -57.04 35.55 -41.62
C THR A 270 -56.78 36.01 -40.19
N ILE A 271 -57.41 37.13 -39.83
CA ILE A 271 -57.48 37.63 -38.47
C ILE A 271 -58.96 37.61 -38.08
N THR A 272 -59.31 36.88 -37.01
CA THR A 272 -60.69 36.75 -36.52
C THR A 272 -60.81 37.26 -35.09
N GLY A 273 -62.00 37.72 -34.70
CA GLY A 273 -62.23 38.32 -33.38
C GLY A 273 -62.08 39.84 -33.32
N LEU A 274 -61.90 40.52 -34.46
CA LEU A 274 -61.96 41.99 -34.54
C LEU A 274 -63.36 42.48 -34.18
N THR A 275 -63.44 43.50 -33.31
CA THR A 275 -64.70 44.06 -32.79
C THR A 275 -65.24 45.24 -33.60
N ASN A 276 -64.42 45.82 -34.50
CA ASN A 276 -64.82 46.93 -35.36
C ASN A 276 -65.61 46.41 -36.58
N THR A 277 -66.89 46.11 -36.40
CA THR A 277 -67.73 45.48 -37.43
C THR A 277 -68.66 46.43 -38.19
N THR A 278 -68.69 47.71 -37.84
CA THR A 278 -69.60 48.72 -38.42
C THR A 278 -68.87 50.04 -38.64
N TRP A 279 -69.14 50.76 -39.74
CA TRP A 279 -68.71 52.15 -39.87
C TRP A 279 -69.62 53.06 -39.02
N ASN A 280 -69.04 53.99 -38.26
CA ASN A 280 -69.84 55.02 -37.61
C ASN A 280 -70.47 55.92 -38.68
N ALA A 281 -71.78 56.17 -38.58
CA ALA A 281 -72.53 56.90 -39.61
C ALA A 281 -72.14 58.39 -39.72
N GLU A 282 -71.48 58.93 -38.69
CA GLU A 282 -70.86 60.26 -38.70
C GLU A 282 -69.34 60.08 -38.80
N ILE A 283 -68.72 60.73 -39.79
CA ILE A 283 -67.25 60.80 -39.91
C ILE A 283 -66.78 61.70 -38.76
N PRO A 284 -66.06 61.18 -37.75
CA PRO A 284 -65.51 62.01 -36.68
C PRO A 284 -64.42 62.91 -37.26
N ASP A 285 -64.28 64.13 -36.73
CA ASP A 285 -63.21 65.06 -37.12
C ASP A 285 -61.79 64.50 -36.83
N ASP A 286 -61.70 63.44 -36.04
CA ASP A 286 -60.47 62.76 -35.60
C ASP A 286 -60.31 61.34 -36.15
N LEU A 287 -60.83 61.06 -37.36
CA LEU A 287 -60.73 59.75 -38.00
C LEU A 287 -59.33 59.14 -37.87
N ASP A 288 -59.21 58.12 -37.01
CA ASP A 288 -57.96 57.43 -36.76
C ASP A 288 -57.61 56.54 -37.97
N LEU A 289 -56.78 57.09 -38.86
CA LEU A 289 -56.29 56.44 -40.06
C LEU A 289 -55.44 55.18 -39.78
N SER A 290 -55.17 54.84 -38.52
CA SER A 290 -54.40 53.64 -38.16
C SER A 290 -55.24 52.36 -38.05
N GLN A 291 -56.58 52.46 -38.07
CA GLN A 291 -57.47 51.30 -37.98
C GLN A 291 -57.72 50.63 -39.33
N ALA A 292 -57.52 49.31 -39.40
CA ALA A 292 -57.86 48.53 -40.58
C ALA A 292 -59.37 48.30 -40.69
N ALA A 293 -59.94 48.53 -41.88
CA ALA A 293 -61.33 48.17 -42.17
C ALA A 293 -61.51 46.65 -42.32
N THR A 294 -62.60 46.10 -41.80
CA THR A 294 -62.97 44.70 -42.01
C THR A 294 -63.50 44.46 -43.42
N GLN A 295 -63.47 43.21 -43.89
CA GLN A 295 -64.03 42.85 -45.20
C GLN A 295 -65.52 43.20 -45.32
N GLY A 296 -66.28 43.08 -44.23
CA GLY A 296 -67.69 43.48 -44.18
C GLY A 296 -67.87 44.98 -44.41
N GLN A 297 -67.09 45.80 -43.69
CA GLN A 297 -67.04 47.25 -43.83
C GLN A 297 -66.68 47.72 -45.25
N LEU A 298 -65.71 47.07 -45.91
CA LEU A 298 -65.35 47.40 -47.29
C LEU A 298 -66.45 47.01 -48.28
N LYS A 299 -67.15 45.90 -48.03
CA LYS A 299 -68.28 45.46 -48.87
C LYS A 299 -69.45 46.43 -48.79
N GLU A 300 -69.78 46.94 -47.61
CA GLU A 300 -70.79 47.98 -47.42
C GLU A 300 -70.41 49.28 -48.16
N LEU A 301 -69.16 49.72 -48.04
CA LEU A 301 -68.65 50.88 -48.79
C LEU A 301 -68.75 50.65 -50.31
N GLN A 302 -68.34 49.48 -50.79
CA GLN A 302 -68.45 49.12 -52.21
C GLN A 302 -69.90 49.17 -52.69
N GLN A 303 -70.85 48.70 -51.87
CA GLN A 303 -72.29 48.75 -52.17
C GLN A 303 -72.77 50.21 -52.25
N SER A 304 -72.41 51.06 -51.29
CA SER A 304 -72.75 52.48 -51.29
C SER A 304 -72.15 53.24 -52.48
N ILE A 305 -70.90 52.97 -52.85
CA ILE A 305 -70.25 53.52 -54.06
C ILE A 305 -71.00 53.06 -55.31
N LYS A 306 -71.37 51.78 -55.39
CA LYS A 306 -72.14 51.24 -56.52
C LYS A 306 -73.48 51.95 -56.67
N THR A 307 -74.24 52.11 -55.59
CA THR A 307 -75.52 52.83 -55.59
C THR A 307 -75.35 54.29 -55.98
N THR A 308 -74.32 54.97 -55.48
CA THR A 308 -74.03 56.38 -55.81
C THR A 308 -73.63 56.54 -57.28
N SER A 309 -72.79 55.64 -57.80
CA SER A 309 -72.38 55.65 -59.21
C SER A 309 -73.56 55.39 -60.16
N GLU A 310 -74.47 54.49 -59.79
CA GLU A 310 -75.71 54.26 -60.54
C GLU A 310 -76.57 55.53 -60.58
N GLN A 311 -76.64 56.29 -59.48
CA GLN A 311 -77.37 57.57 -59.42
C GLN A 311 -76.74 58.71 -60.24
N LEU A 312 -75.41 58.83 -60.32
CA LEU A 312 -74.76 59.89 -61.09
C LEU A 312 -74.84 59.70 -62.62
N SER A 313 -74.98 58.47 -63.09
CA SER A 313 -75.12 58.17 -64.52
C SER A 313 -76.39 58.77 -65.18
N GLY A 314 -77.31 59.32 -64.39
CA GLY A 314 -78.58 59.93 -64.84
C GLY A 314 -78.57 61.44 -65.08
N LYS A 315 -77.45 62.17 -64.94
CA LYS A 315 -77.37 63.62 -65.23
C LYS A 315 -76.89 63.88 -66.67
N SER A 316 -77.65 64.69 -67.42
CA SER A 316 -77.56 64.92 -68.87
C SER A 316 -76.31 65.69 -69.32
N ASP A 317 -75.59 65.18 -70.33
CA ASP A 317 -74.60 65.92 -71.13
C ASP A 317 -75.30 66.75 -72.23
N PHE A 318 -74.89 68.01 -72.39
CA PHE A 318 -75.29 68.84 -73.53
C PHE A 318 -74.36 68.53 -74.73
N ALA A 319 -74.94 68.17 -75.88
CA ALA A 319 -74.20 67.87 -77.10
C ALA A 319 -74.39 68.98 -78.15
N LEU A 320 -73.34 69.28 -78.91
CA LEU A 320 -73.38 70.25 -80.01
C LEU A 320 -74.28 69.72 -81.14
N GLU A 321 -75.19 70.56 -81.61
CA GLU A 321 -76.02 70.23 -82.77
C GLU A 321 -75.20 70.41 -84.06
N ARG A 322 -75.14 69.40 -84.93
CA ARG A 322 -74.39 69.48 -86.20
C ARG A 322 -75.01 70.54 -87.13
N GLY A 323 -74.40 71.73 -87.19
CA GLY A 323 -74.79 72.81 -88.09
C GLY A 323 -73.95 74.07 -87.86
N THR A 324 -73.72 74.85 -88.91
CA THR A 324 -72.77 75.97 -89.01
C THR A 324 -72.80 76.96 -87.83
N TYR A 325 -71.63 77.22 -87.23
CA TYR A 325 -71.41 78.28 -86.24
C TYR A 325 -71.45 79.65 -86.90
N LYS A 326 -71.92 80.67 -86.18
CA LYS A 326 -71.88 82.06 -86.65
C LYS A 326 -70.78 82.82 -85.92
N VAL A 327 -69.84 83.39 -86.68
CA VAL A 327 -68.85 84.34 -86.18
C VAL A 327 -69.31 85.74 -86.53
N ASN A 328 -69.45 86.60 -85.53
CA ASN A 328 -69.74 88.02 -85.73
C ASN A 328 -68.89 88.81 -84.74
N ASN A 329 -68.03 89.71 -85.26
CA ASN A 329 -67.21 90.64 -84.48
C ASN A 329 -66.50 90.02 -83.26
N GLY A 330 -65.71 88.96 -83.45
CA GLY A 330 -64.87 88.38 -82.38
C GLY A 330 -65.60 87.43 -81.42
N ASN A 331 -66.90 87.21 -81.63
CA ASN A 331 -67.70 86.25 -80.87
C ASN A 331 -68.12 85.05 -81.73
N VAL A 332 -68.11 83.84 -81.15
CA VAL A 332 -68.56 82.59 -81.78
C VAL A 332 -69.83 82.11 -81.08
N THR A 333 -70.94 82.00 -81.81
CA THR A 333 -72.20 81.43 -81.28
C THR A 333 -72.41 80.02 -81.81
N LEU A 334 -72.65 79.07 -80.90
CA LEU A 334 -72.87 77.63 -81.13
C LEU A 334 -74.27 77.23 -80.68
N LYS A 335 -74.89 76.28 -81.40
CA LYS A 335 -76.16 75.67 -81.00
C LYS A 335 -75.93 74.35 -80.27
N VAL A 336 -76.50 74.23 -79.07
CA VAL A 336 -76.43 73.01 -78.25
C VAL A 336 -77.82 72.45 -77.99
N LYS A 337 -77.93 71.11 -77.99
CA LYS A 337 -79.15 70.37 -77.65
C LYS A 337 -78.94 69.59 -76.35
N ASN A 338 -79.99 69.57 -75.52
CA ASN A 338 -80.07 68.66 -74.38
C ASN A 338 -80.55 67.28 -74.87
N GLY A 339 -79.76 66.24 -74.68
CA GLY A 339 -80.07 64.88 -75.13
C GLY A 339 -81.37 64.29 -74.56
N ASN A 340 -81.91 64.84 -73.46
CA ASN A 340 -83.09 64.29 -72.77
C ASN A 340 -84.37 65.14 -72.90
N ALA A 341 -84.39 66.22 -73.68
CA ALA A 341 -85.60 67.01 -73.90
C ALA A 341 -86.44 66.42 -75.05
N LYS A 342 -87.65 65.91 -74.76
CA LYS A 342 -88.66 65.58 -75.77
C LYS A 342 -89.31 66.87 -76.30
N GLY A 343 -88.57 67.60 -77.13
CA GLY A 343 -89.00 68.84 -77.77
C GLY A 343 -87.80 69.57 -78.38
N ASP A 344 -87.97 70.15 -79.56
CA ASP A 344 -86.88 70.67 -80.42
C ASP A 344 -86.31 72.01 -79.92
N SER A 345 -86.01 72.11 -78.63
CA SER A 345 -85.51 73.31 -77.97
C SER A 345 -83.98 73.36 -78.03
N SER A 346 -83.44 74.04 -79.04
CA SER A 346 -82.00 74.33 -79.18
C SER A 346 -81.67 75.66 -78.46
N TYR A 347 -80.52 75.72 -77.79
CA TYR A 347 -80.04 76.91 -77.08
C TYR A 347 -78.81 77.49 -77.77
N ASP A 348 -78.74 78.82 -77.88
CA ASP A 348 -77.57 79.52 -78.39
C ASP A 348 -76.59 79.81 -77.24
N VAL A 349 -75.32 79.43 -77.41
CA VAL A 349 -74.22 79.73 -76.48
C VAL A 349 -73.18 80.56 -77.22
N THR A 350 -72.89 81.76 -76.71
CA THR A 350 -71.93 82.69 -77.31
C THR A 350 -70.64 82.74 -76.49
N ILE A 351 -69.51 82.51 -77.15
CA ILE A 351 -68.15 82.67 -76.61
C ILE A 351 -67.59 84.00 -77.12
N GLN A 352 -67.11 84.87 -76.23
CA GLN A 352 -66.54 86.18 -76.57
C GLN A 352 -65.01 86.20 -76.39
N ASP A 353 -64.31 87.11 -77.08
CA ASP A 353 -62.86 87.37 -76.96
C ASP A 353 -61.91 86.20 -77.33
N VAL A 354 -62.09 85.59 -78.51
CA VAL A 354 -61.15 84.57 -79.00
C VAL A 354 -59.97 85.21 -79.73
N ALA A 355 -58.91 85.54 -78.97
CA ALA A 355 -57.62 85.97 -79.51
C ALA A 355 -56.83 84.79 -80.09
N SER A 356 -56.49 84.83 -81.38
CA SER A 356 -55.56 83.87 -82.01
C SER A 356 -54.14 84.44 -82.03
N ALA A 357 -53.22 83.92 -81.23
CA ALA A 357 -51.81 84.29 -81.29
C ALA A 357 -50.87 83.09 -81.09
N GLN A 358 -50.16 82.80 -82.18
CA GLN A 358 -48.96 81.99 -82.36
C GLN A 358 -47.80 82.47 -81.47
N ALA A 359 -47.01 81.56 -80.88
CA ALA A 359 -45.65 81.87 -80.40
C ALA A 359 -44.71 80.67 -80.50
N THR A 360 -43.52 80.97 -81.04
CA THR A 360 -42.40 80.12 -81.44
C THR A 360 -41.32 79.98 -80.37
N THR A 361 -40.55 78.90 -80.52
CA THR A 361 -39.15 78.62 -80.15
C THR A 361 -38.31 79.83 -79.69
N ASP A 362 -37.86 79.81 -78.42
CA ASP A 362 -36.55 80.32 -77.98
C ASP A 362 -36.30 80.06 -76.48
N ALA A 363 -36.23 78.78 -76.08
CA ALA A 363 -35.61 78.40 -74.82
C ALA A 363 -35.09 76.96 -74.89
N LEU A 364 -33.77 76.80 -74.67
CA LEU A 364 -33.00 75.58 -74.37
C LEU A 364 -31.91 75.21 -75.40
N ASN A 365 -30.90 76.07 -75.51
CA ASN A 365 -29.57 75.68 -75.97
C ASN A 365 -28.51 75.97 -74.89
N THR A 366 -28.33 75.07 -73.91
CA THR A 366 -27.06 74.85 -73.17
C THR A 366 -27.14 73.66 -72.21
N LYS A 367 -26.52 72.50 -72.53
CA LYS A 367 -25.64 71.71 -71.62
C LYS A 367 -25.11 70.42 -72.30
N ALA A 368 -23.90 70.53 -72.85
CA ALA A 368 -22.79 69.56 -72.86
C ALA A 368 -23.08 68.03 -72.94
N ASN A 369 -23.04 67.54 -74.19
CA ASN A 369 -22.15 66.49 -74.73
C ASN A 369 -21.50 65.48 -73.74
N LYS A 370 -22.00 64.24 -73.74
CA LYS A 370 -21.28 63.02 -73.33
C LYS A 370 -20.79 62.36 -74.62
N ASP A 371 -19.47 62.23 -74.79
CA ASP A 371 -18.78 61.12 -75.49
C ASP A 371 -17.29 61.47 -75.65
N ALA A 372 -16.44 60.84 -74.84
CA ALA A 372 -14.97 60.92 -74.94
C ALA A 372 -14.40 59.52 -75.22
N THR A 373 -14.42 59.12 -76.48
CA THR A 373 -13.83 57.87 -76.99
C THR A 373 -12.36 58.02 -77.40
N ASN A 374 -11.59 58.91 -76.74
CA ASN A 374 -10.19 59.13 -77.10
C ASN A 374 -9.30 59.40 -75.90
N ILE A 375 -9.20 58.44 -74.98
CA ILE A 375 -8.23 58.45 -73.88
C ILE A 375 -7.20 57.36 -74.15
N ASP A 376 -6.00 57.80 -74.55
CA ASP A 376 -4.78 56.99 -74.54
C ASP A 376 -4.40 56.69 -73.08
N SER A 377 -4.53 55.42 -72.69
CA SER A 377 -4.21 54.92 -71.35
C SER A 377 -2.75 55.17 -70.94
N SER A 378 -1.82 55.32 -71.89
CA SER A 378 -0.40 55.56 -71.60
C SER A 378 -0.13 56.96 -71.01
N VAL A 379 -0.94 57.96 -71.39
CA VAL A 379 -0.80 59.35 -70.92
C VAL A 379 -1.33 59.52 -69.49
N TRP A 380 -2.35 58.74 -69.11
CA TRP A 380 -2.99 58.85 -67.80
C TRP A 380 -2.29 58.06 -66.71
N LEU A 381 -1.57 56.97 -67.05
CA LEU A 381 -0.71 56.26 -66.10
C LEU A 381 0.41 57.17 -65.54
N THR A 382 1.02 57.99 -66.40
CA THR A 382 2.10 58.92 -65.99
C THR A 382 1.58 60.15 -65.25
N LYS A 383 0.42 60.71 -65.66
CA LYS A 383 -0.19 61.90 -65.00
C LYS A 383 -0.77 61.60 -63.62
N LEU A 384 -1.17 60.37 -63.37
CA LEU A 384 -1.65 59.90 -62.06
C LEU A 384 -0.54 59.28 -61.20
N GLY A 385 0.70 59.19 -61.71
CA GLY A 385 1.85 58.64 -60.98
C GLY A 385 1.84 57.11 -60.81
N LEU A 386 1.14 56.38 -61.66
CA LEU A 386 0.87 54.94 -61.55
C LEU A 386 1.82 54.06 -62.40
N THR A 387 2.96 54.59 -62.84
CA THR A 387 3.89 53.87 -63.74
C THR A 387 4.71 52.77 -63.08
N ASP A 388 4.75 52.72 -61.74
CA ASP A 388 5.24 51.58 -60.94
C ASP A 388 4.13 51.17 -59.97
N ALA A 389 3.18 50.35 -60.43
CA ALA A 389 1.92 50.06 -59.74
C ALA A 389 2.01 49.19 -58.46
N MET A 390 3.10 49.28 -57.68
CA MET A 390 3.17 48.77 -56.29
C MET A 390 4.01 49.70 -55.43
N HIS A 391 3.38 50.63 -54.72
CA HIS A 391 4.01 51.30 -53.58
C HIS A 391 4.19 50.24 -52.47
N GLY A 392 5.38 50.19 -51.87
CA GLY A 392 5.71 49.26 -50.79
C GLY A 392 4.67 49.23 -49.65
N PHE A 393 4.65 48.16 -48.87
CA PHE A 393 3.72 48.00 -47.75
C PHE A 393 4.48 47.77 -46.45
N ASN A 394 3.84 48.10 -45.33
CA ASN A 394 4.42 47.86 -44.02
C ASN A 394 4.05 46.46 -43.51
N VAL A 395 4.99 45.80 -42.83
CA VAL A 395 4.80 44.49 -42.20
C VAL A 395 5.16 44.58 -40.72
N LYS A 396 4.31 43.98 -39.87
CA LYS A 396 4.53 43.84 -38.43
C LYS A 396 4.34 42.38 -38.01
N ALA A 397 5.35 41.78 -37.38
CA ALA A 397 5.28 40.43 -36.85
C ALA A 397 5.05 40.45 -35.33
N GLY A 398 3.82 40.13 -34.89
CA GLY A 398 3.47 40.06 -33.47
C GLY A 398 3.58 41.43 -32.76
N THR A 399 4.32 41.46 -31.65
CA THR A 399 4.55 42.67 -30.83
C THR A 399 5.77 43.48 -31.26
N GLY A 400 6.51 43.08 -32.31
CA GLY A 400 7.66 43.82 -32.81
C GLY A 400 7.27 45.11 -33.53
N ASP A 401 8.26 45.96 -33.82
CA ASP A 401 8.03 47.23 -34.53
C ASP A 401 7.63 47.02 -36.00
N GLU A 402 6.85 47.95 -36.53
CA GLU A 402 6.42 47.96 -37.92
C GLU A 402 7.60 48.35 -38.84
N GLN A 403 7.82 47.58 -39.91
CA GLN A 403 8.88 47.85 -40.89
C GLN A 403 8.30 48.06 -42.29
N ALA A 404 8.80 49.08 -42.99
CA ALA A 404 8.40 49.38 -44.37
C ALA A 404 9.20 48.51 -45.36
N ILE A 405 8.49 47.76 -46.21
CA ILE A 405 9.07 46.99 -47.31
C ILE A 405 8.85 47.76 -48.61
N LYS A 406 9.92 48.21 -49.26
CA LYS A 406 9.87 49.00 -50.49
C LYS A 406 9.70 48.11 -51.73
N ASN A 407 9.31 48.73 -52.85
CA ASN A 407 9.17 48.03 -54.12
C ASN A 407 10.52 47.41 -54.55
N GLY A 408 10.53 46.10 -54.83
CA GLY A 408 11.73 45.33 -55.17
C GLY A 408 12.48 44.68 -54.00
N GLU A 409 12.09 44.95 -52.75
CA GLU A 409 12.67 44.28 -51.57
C GLU A 409 12.07 42.87 -51.37
N THR A 410 12.88 41.93 -50.88
CA THR A 410 12.46 40.54 -50.63
C THR A 410 12.15 40.34 -49.14
N VAL A 411 10.98 39.75 -48.86
CA VAL A 411 10.62 39.31 -47.49
C VAL A 411 11.02 37.84 -47.32
N THR A 412 11.84 37.56 -46.32
CA THR A 412 12.31 36.20 -45.99
C THR A 412 11.56 35.66 -44.76
N PHE A 413 11.04 34.44 -44.89
CA PHE A 413 10.47 33.68 -43.78
C PHE A 413 11.46 32.58 -43.39
N ASP A 414 12.02 32.64 -42.18
CA ASP A 414 13.02 31.69 -41.67
C ASP A 414 12.70 31.25 -40.23
N VAL A 415 13.42 30.26 -39.74
CA VAL A 415 13.41 29.82 -38.33
C VAL A 415 14.63 30.38 -37.60
N ALA A 416 14.46 30.82 -36.36
CA ALA A 416 15.54 31.46 -35.60
C ALA A 416 16.76 30.55 -35.40
N GLU A 417 16.54 29.25 -35.25
CA GLU A 417 17.59 28.24 -35.16
C GLU A 417 17.22 27.00 -35.98
N SER A 418 18.08 26.63 -36.93
CA SER A 418 17.90 25.42 -37.74
C SER A 418 18.06 24.15 -36.91
N GLY A 419 17.18 23.16 -37.13
CA GLY A 419 17.24 21.85 -36.47
C GLY A 419 16.59 21.77 -35.09
N LYS A 420 15.92 22.82 -34.60
CA LYS A 420 15.25 22.87 -33.29
C LYS A 420 13.74 22.57 -33.34
N GLY A 421 13.33 21.73 -34.28
CA GLY A 421 11.95 21.23 -34.38
C GLY A 421 10.98 22.09 -35.19
N LEU A 422 11.24 23.37 -35.44
CA LEU A 422 10.45 24.18 -36.37
C LEU A 422 11.11 24.20 -37.77
N SER A 423 10.30 24.13 -38.81
CA SER A 423 10.73 24.24 -40.20
C SER A 423 9.77 25.14 -40.99
N VAL A 424 10.30 25.82 -42.01
CA VAL A 424 9.53 26.64 -42.93
C VAL A 424 9.83 26.24 -44.36
N SER A 425 8.78 26.16 -45.19
CA SER A 425 8.90 25.86 -46.62
C SER A 425 7.89 26.66 -47.43
N ARG A 426 8.20 26.93 -48.70
CA ARG A 426 7.27 27.58 -49.63
C ARG A 426 6.80 26.58 -50.67
N VAL A 427 5.49 26.50 -50.85
CA VAL A 427 4.86 25.73 -51.94
C VAL A 427 3.96 26.67 -52.71
N GLY A 428 4.40 27.07 -53.91
CA GLY A 428 3.71 28.09 -54.71
C GLY A 428 3.61 29.44 -53.98
N SER A 429 2.39 29.94 -53.82
CA SER A 429 2.05 31.19 -53.12
C SER A 429 1.76 31.00 -51.61
N THR A 430 1.94 29.80 -51.06
CA THR A 430 1.71 29.52 -49.62
C THR A 430 3.03 29.25 -48.89
N ILE A 431 3.20 29.87 -47.73
CA ILE A 431 4.24 29.54 -46.75
C ILE A 431 3.66 28.50 -45.78
N LYS A 432 4.37 27.38 -45.59
CA LYS A 432 4.01 26.31 -44.67
C LYS A 432 5.02 26.22 -43.54
N TYR A 433 4.50 26.04 -42.32
CA TYR A 433 5.30 25.75 -41.12
C TYR A 433 5.07 24.30 -40.70
N GLY A 434 6.14 23.59 -40.37
CA GLY A 434 6.11 22.21 -39.89
C GLY A 434 6.82 22.06 -38.55
N ILE A 435 6.26 21.22 -37.68
CA ILE A 435 6.84 20.86 -36.38
C ILE A 435 7.31 19.40 -36.43
N ASP A 436 8.60 19.18 -36.21
CA ASP A 436 9.23 17.87 -36.02
C ASP A 436 9.45 17.64 -34.52
N GLY A 437 8.49 16.96 -33.89
CA GLY A 437 8.49 16.70 -32.45
C GLY A 437 9.71 15.89 -31.98
N SER A 438 10.35 15.11 -32.85
CA SER A 438 11.53 14.31 -32.49
C SER A 438 12.78 15.15 -32.18
N LYS A 439 12.80 16.39 -32.65
CA LYS A 439 13.90 17.35 -32.44
C LYS A 439 13.62 18.36 -31.34
N ILE A 440 12.47 18.25 -30.68
CA ILE A 440 12.12 19.11 -29.55
C ILE A 440 12.80 18.54 -28.31
N ASP A 441 13.75 19.30 -27.77
CA ASP A 441 14.37 18.99 -26.48
C ASP A 441 13.40 19.30 -25.34
N LEU A 442 12.95 18.26 -24.63
CA LEU A 442 12.07 18.36 -23.48
C LEU A 442 12.79 18.17 -22.14
N THR A 443 14.13 18.03 -22.14
CA THR A 443 14.91 17.70 -20.93
C THR A 443 14.79 18.76 -19.84
N SER A 444 14.61 20.03 -20.21
CA SER A 444 14.41 21.15 -19.28
C SER A 444 12.93 21.42 -18.96
N ASN A 445 11.99 20.63 -19.49
CA ASN A 445 10.58 20.80 -19.21
C ASN A 445 10.26 20.31 -17.78
N THR A 446 9.92 21.26 -16.90
CA THR A 446 9.64 20.98 -15.49
C THR A 446 8.53 19.96 -15.29
N ALA A 447 7.49 19.94 -16.12
CA ALA A 447 6.39 18.99 -16.00
C ALA A 447 6.85 17.55 -16.30
N ILE A 448 7.67 17.36 -17.34
CA ILE A 448 8.23 16.06 -17.71
C ILE A 448 9.23 15.57 -16.66
N THR A 449 10.07 16.47 -16.14
CA THR A 449 11.00 16.16 -15.04
C THR A 449 10.26 15.78 -13.76
N ASN A 450 9.18 16.49 -13.42
CA ASN A 450 8.36 16.16 -12.26
C ASN A 450 7.69 14.80 -12.41
N ILE A 451 7.11 14.50 -13.57
CA ILE A 451 6.54 13.17 -13.86
C ILE A 451 7.60 12.08 -13.69
N ASN A 452 8.81 12.27 -14.23
CA ASN A 452 9.91 11.31 -14.09
C ASN A 452 10.38 11.14 -12.63
N ASN A 453 10.36 12.21 -11.82
CA ASN A 453 10.71 12.14 -10.41
C ASN A 453 9.63 11.43 -9.60
N THR A 454 8.35 11.75 -9.81
CA THR A 454 7.23 11.04 -9.20
C THR A 454 7.24 9.55 -9.53
N LEU A 455 7.49 9.19 -10.80
CA LEU A 455 7.63 7.79 -11.22
C LEU A 455 8.85 7.08 -10.60
N LYS A 456 9.92 7.81 -10.28
CA LYS A 456 11.10 7.27 -9.58
C LYS A 456 10.88 7.10 -8.08
N GLU A 457 10.04 7.94 -7.48
CA GLU A 457 9.68 7.92 -6.06
C GLU A 457 8.59 6.88 -5.76
N ASP A 458 7.64 6.66 -6.68
CA ASP A 458 6.56 5.65 -6.58
C ASP A 458 7.03 4.19 -6.82
N LYS A 459 8.28 3.88 -6.45
CA LYS A 459 8.79 2.50 -6.51
C LYS A 459 8.05 1.63 -5.50
N ALA A 460 7.17 0.78 -6.00
CA ALA A 460 6.61 -0.31 -5.20
C ALA A 460 7.75 -1.24 -4.74
N THR A 461 7.98 -1.27 -3.43
CA THR A 461 8.93 -2.21 -2.80
C THR A 461 8.13 -3.39 -2.25
N VAL A 462 8.43 -4.59 -2.73
CA VAL A 462 7.82 -5.83 -2.24
C VAL A 462 8.91 -6.64 -1.55
N VAL A 463 8.77 -6.87 -0.24
CA VAL A 463 9.70 -7.66 0.57
C VAL A 463 9.06 -9.01 0.87
N ALA A 464 9.78 -10.10 0.57
CA ALA A 464 9.36 -11.44 0.93
C ALA A 464 9.85 -11.80 2.34
N GLY A 465 9.02 -12.46 3.15
CA GLY A 465 9.44 -13.09 4.41
C GLY A 465 9.97 -14.51 4.19
N ASP A 466 10.46 -15.15 5.25
CA ASP A 466 11.19 -16.43 5.20
C ASP A 466 10.48 -17.59 4.45
N TYR A 467 9.15 -17.61 4.47
CA TYR A 467 8.34 -18.69 3.90
C TYR A 467 7.66 -18.33 2.56
N VAL A 468 7.99 -17.17 1.99
CA VAL A 468 7.39 -16.66 0.75
C VAL A 468 8.49 -16.34 -0.24
N THR A 469 8.24 -16.60 -1.52
CA THR A 469 9.14 -16.14 -2.59
C THR A 469 8.40 -15.17 -3.51
N VAL A 470 9.10 -14.13 -3.93
CA VAL A 470 8.60 -13.15 -4.90
C VAL A 470 9.48 -13.23 -6.14
N LYS A 471 8.87 -13.51 -7.29
CA LYS A 471 9.53 -13.47 -8.59
C LYS A 471 9.01 -12.29 -9.39
N THR A 472 9.90 -11.37 -9.73
CA THR A 472 9.60 -10.23 -10.61
C THR A 472 9.88 -10.63 -12.06
N THR A 473 8.94 -10.34 -12.95
CA THR A 473 9.13 -10.41 -14.41
C THR A 473 8.96 -9.00 -14.96
N ALA A 474 10.02 -8.45 -15.55
CA ALA A 474 10.00 -7.10 -16.10
C ALA A 474 9.33 -7.07 -17.48
N ASP A 475 8.48 -6.06 -17.71
CA ASP A 475 7.82 -5.81 -18.98
C ASP A 475 7.85 -4.30 -19.25
N THR A 476 8.41 -3.92 -20.40
CA THR A 476 8.65 -2.52 -20.77
C THR A 476 7.40 -1.78 -21.23
N GLU A 477 6.32 -2.48 -21.55
CA GLU A 477 5.07 -1.90 -22.06
C GLU A 477 3.96 -1.91 -21.00
N LYS A 478 3.90 -2.95 -20.15
CA LYS A 478 2.80 -3.18 -19.20
C LYS A 478 3.19 -3.02 -17.73
N GLY A 479 4.47 -2.81 -17.44
CA GLY A 479 5.00 -2.74 -16.08
C GLY A 479 5.31 -4.12 -15.48
N ASN A 480 6.09 -4.12 -14.41
CA ASN A 480 6.58 -5.37 -13.81
C ASN A 480 5.44 -6.21 -13.23
N THR A 481 5.45 -7.51 -13.51
CA THR A 481 4.56 -8.47 -12.84
C THR A 481 5.27 -9.14 -11.67
N PHE A 482 4.66 -9.13 -10.49
CA PHE A 482 5.15 -9.79 -9.29
C PHE A 482 4.36 -11.07 -9.04
N THR A 483 5.02 -12.22 -9.14
CA THR A 483 4.43 -13.51 -8.75
C THR A 483 4.85 -13.86 -7.34
N VAL A 484 3.89 -13.99 -6.43
CA VAL A 484 4.12 -14.36 -5.04
C VAL A 484 3.77 -15.83 -4.85
N LYS A 485 4.70 -16.63 -4.32
CA LYS A 485 4.47 -18.03 -3.96
C LYS A 485 4.62 -18.21 -2.45
N GLY A 486 3.54 -18.64 -1.80
CA GLY A 486 3.52 -19.00 -0.39
C GLY A 486 4.11 -20.39 -0.11
N PRO A 487 4.14 -20.79 1.17
CA PRO A 487 4.68 -22.08 1.59
C PRO A 487 3.80 -23.25 1.15
N THR A 488 4.41 -24.40 0.90
CA THR A 488 3.69 -25.68 0.69
C THR A 488 3.34 -26.27 2.05
N ILE A 489 2.07 -26.59 2.28
CA ILE A 489 1.59 -27.22 3.50
C ILE A 489 0.94 -28.57 3.14
N THR A 490 1.41 -29.65 3.76
CA THR A 490 0.86 -31.01 3.61
C THR A 490 0.34 -31.52 4.95
N GLY A 491 -0.79 -32.23 4.95
CA GLY A 491 -1.32 -32.90 6.13
C GLY A 491 -0.88 -34.36 6.19
N GLU A 492 -0.55 -34.85 7.40
CA GLU A 492 -0.25 -36.26 7.67
C GLU A 492 -1.17 -36.81 8.77
N GLY A 493 -1.48 -38.11 8.73
CA GLY A 493 -2.32 -38.79 9.71
C GLY A 493 -3.76 -38.27 9.73
N SER A 494 -4.25 -37.85 10.91
CA SER A 494 -5.62 -37.36 11.12
C SER A 494 -5.83 -35.89 10.76
N VAL A 495 -4.82 -35.21 10.20
CA VAL A 495 -4.88 -33.80 9.79
C VAL A 495 -5.00 -33.69 8.27
N SER A 496 -6.04 -33.02 7.80
CA SER A 496 -6.24 -32.70 6.38
C SER A 496 -6.06 -31.21 6.11
N VAL A 497 -5.50 -30.89 4.94
CA VAL A 497 -5.30 -29.53 4.46
C VAL A 497 -6.07 -29.37 3.16
N SER A 498 -6.90 -28.34 3.06
CA SER A 498 -7.63 -27.97 1.85
C SER A 498 -7.48 -26.48 1.55
N ASP A 499 -7.66 -26.07 0.31
CA ASP A 499 -7.61 -24.66 -0.08
C ASP A 499 -8.86 -23.90 0.40
N ILE A 500 -8.68 -22.63 0.76
CA ILE A 500 -9.76 -21.66 0.92
C ILE A 500 -9.86 -20.89 -0.39
N GLU A 501 -11.04 -20.89 -1.03
CA GLU A 501 -11.26 -20.18 -2.28
C GLU A 501 -12.22 -18.99 -2.10
N GLU A 502 -11.82 -17.84 -2.63
CA GLU A 502 -12.63 -16.64 -2.70
C GLU A 502 -12.52 -16.04 -4.11
N GLY A 503 -13.67 -15.87 -4.78
CA GLY A 503 -13.69 -15.36 -6.16
C GLY A 503 -12.92 -16.21 -7.18
N GLY A 504 -12.85 -17.53 -6.99
CA GLY A 504 -12.13 -18.46 -7.86
C GLY A 504 -10.60 -18.46 -7.67
N LYS A 505 -10.10 -17.81 -6.62
CA LYS A 505 -8.67 -17.80 -6.25
C LYS A 505 -8.45 -18.52 -4.93
N LYS A 506 -7.37 -19.29 -4.85
CA LYS A 506 -6.89 -19.90 -3.60
C LYS A 506 -6.23 -18.82 -2.74
N VAL A 507 -6.87 -18.44 -1.64
CA VAL A 507 -6.48 -17.32 -0.78
C VAL A 507 -5.86 -17.77 0.55
N GLY A 508 -5.91 -19.06 0.87
CA GLY A 508 -5.30 -19.60 2.09
C GLY A 508 -5.52 -21.10 2.24
N TYR A 509 -5.19 -21.61 3.43
CA TYR A 509 -5.32 -23.03 3.78
C TYR A 509 -6.31 -23.21 4.93
N LYS A 510 -7.18 -24.20 4.80
CA LYS A 510 -8.01 -24.71 5.90
C LYS A 510 -7.40 -26.01 6.40
N ILE A 511 -6.98 -26.00 7.66
CA ILE A 511 -6.43 -27.17 8.34
C ILE A 511 -7.52 -27.74 9.23
N THR A 512 -7.85 -29.02 9.06
CA THR A 512 -8.86 -29.72 9.87
C THR A 512 -8.24 -30.94 10.51
N GLY A 513 -8.40 -31.07 11.83
CA GLY A 513 -8.11 -32.31 12.55
C GLY A 513 -9.37 -33.16 12.67
N LYS A 514 -9.27 -34.45 12.38
CA LYS A 514 -10.37 -35.41 12.59
C LYS A 514 -10.29 -35.97 14.01
N ASN A 515 -11.35 -35.80 14.79
CA ASN A 515 -11.49 -36.47 16.08
C ASN A 515 -12.17 -37.83 15.85
N THR A 516 -11.48 -38.92 16.16
CA THR A 516 -12.05 -40.26 16.04
C THR A 516 -12.80 -40.62 17.31
N THR A 517 -13.85 -41.41 17.17
CA THR A 517 -14.62 -41.94 18.32
C THR A 517 -14.60 -43.46 18.26
N LEU A 518 -14.96 -44.13 19.34
CA LEU A 518 -15.17 -45.58 19.29
C LEU A 518 -16.38 -45.88 18.40
N LYS A 519 -16.23 -46.82 17.48
CA LYS A 519 -17.32 -47.23 16.58
C LYS A 519 -18.50 -47.75 17.41
N THR A 520 -19.73 -47.36 17.08
CA THR A 520 -20.92 -47.80 17.82
C THR A 520 -21.14 -49.31 17.66
N GLY A 521 -21.40 -50.01 18.76
CA GLY A 521 -21.79 -51.43 18.76
C GLY A 521 -20.65 -52.46 18.85
N ILE A 522 -19.39 -52.06 19.07
CA ILE A 522 -18.29 -53.03 19.30
C ILE A 522 -18.25 -53.48 20.76
N THR A 523 -18.37 -54.78 21.01
CA THR A 523 -18.10 -55.39 22.32
C THR A 523 -16.65 -55.88 22.34
N GLY A 524 -15.72 -55.02 22.72
CA GLY A 524 -14.30 -55.36 22.84
C GLY A 524 -13.86 -55.83 24.22
N LEU A 525 -14.82 -56.09 25.13
CA LEU A 525 -14.53 -56.57 26.47
C LEU A 525 -14.46 -58.10 26.47
N SER A 526 -13.33 -58.63 26.92
CA SER A 526 -13.11 -60.07 27.10
C SER A 526 -12.44 -60.34 28.44
N VAL A 527 -12.69 -61.53 29.00
CA VAL A 527 -12.00 -62.00 30.20
C VAL A 527 -11.13 -63.18 29.83
N ALA A 528 -9.83 -63.06 30.10
CA ALA A 528 -8.86 -64.13 29.91
C ALA A 528 -7.78 -64.02 30.98
N ASP A 529 -7.29 -65.16 31.48
CA ASP A 529 -6.19 -65.26 32.44
C ASP A 529 -6.37 -64.43 33.72
N GLY A 530 -7.62 -64.29 34.18
CA GLY A 530 -7.94 -63.51 35.38
C GLY A 530 -7.91 -62.00 35.19
N LYS A 531 -7.95 -61.50 33.94
CA LYS A 531 -7.96 -60.07 33.63
C LYS A 531 -9.12 -59.70 32.70
N LEU A 532 -9.65 -58.49 32.89
CA LEU A 532 -10.62 -57.88 31.97
C LEU A 532 -9.86 -57.02 30.95
N LYS A 533 -9.98 -57.39 29.66
CA LYS A 533 -9.29 -56.72 28.55
C LYS A 533 -10.30 -55.98 27.68
N LEU A 534 -10.00 -54.73 27.37
CA LEU A 534 -10.63 -53.95 26.32
C LEU A 534 -9.75 -54.01 25.06
N ASN A 535 -10.35 -54.37 23.93
CA ASN A 535 -9.73 -54.29 22.60
C ASN A 535 -10.79 -53.86 21.59
N VAL A 536 -10.80 -52.58 21.25
CA VAL A 536 -11.73 -51.98 20.29
C VAL A 536 -10.95 -51.16 19.27
N ALA A 537 -11.56 -50.85 18.13
CA ALA A 537 -10.98 -49.92 17.17
C ALA A 537 -11.78 -48.61 17.14
N ASP A 538 -11.10 -47.49 16.93
CA ASP A 538 -11.79 -46.23 16.63
C ASP A 538 -12.42 -46.25 15.22
N THR A 539 -13.14 -45.19 14.86
CA THR A 539 -13.77 -45.03 13.53
C THR A 539 -12.79 -45.08 12.36
N ASP A 540 -11.49 -44.94 12.61
CA ASP A 540 -10.42 -44.92 11.62
C ASP A 540 -9.54 -46.17 11.70
N ASN A 541 -10.03 -47.20 12.39
CA ASN A 541 -9.41 -48.51 12.51
C ASN A 541 -8.13 -48.55 13.36
N HIS A 542 -7.87 -47.54 14.20
CA HIS A 542 -6.79 -47.58 15.18
C HIS A 542 -7.20 -48.37 16.42
N THR A 543 -6.31 -49.25 16.89
CA THR A 543 -6.57 -50.10 18.06
C THR A 543 -6.48 -49.32 19.36
N VAL A 544 -7.53 -49.42 20.19
CA VAL A 544 -7.59 -48.91 21.55
C VAL A 544 -7.68 -50.09 22.51
N THR A 545 -6.67 -50.25 23.36
CA THR A 545 -6.57 -51.37 24.31
C THR A 545 -6.46 -50.91 25.76
N GLY A 546 -6.91 -51.75 26.68
CA GLY A 546 -6.76 -51.57 28.13
C GLY A 546 -6.91 -52.88 28.88
N GLU A 547 -6.27 -53.03 30.03
CA GLU A 547 -6.28 -54.29 30.79
C GLU A 547 -6.36 -53.99 32.30
N VAL A 548 -7.28 -54.67 32.99
CA VAL A 548 -7.44 -54.58 34.45
C VAL A 548 -7.33 -55.99 35.04
N ASP A 549 -6.50 -56.16 36.05
CA ASP A 549 -6.38 -57.43 36.78
C ASP A 549 -7.58 -57.61 37.71
N LEU A 550 -8.29 -58.73 37.58
CA LEU A 550 -9.46 -59.03 38.41
C LEU A 550 -9.06 -59.59 39.78
N LYS A 551 -7.80 -60.00 39.98
CA LYS A 551 -7.31 -60.50 41.27
C LYS A 551 -7.26 -59.42 42.35
N THR A 552 -7.18 -58.16 41.94
CA THR A 552 -7.15 -57.00 42.85
C THR A 552 -8.51 -56.32 42.98
N LEU A 553 -9.57 -56.93 42.44
CA LEU A 553 -10.92 -56.37 42.47
C LEU A 553 -11.49 -56.49 43.89
N ASP A 554 -11.64 -55.35 44.58
CA ASP A 554 -12.30 -55.28 45.88
C ASP A 554 -13.82 -55.43 45.70
N LEU A 555 -14.37 -56.53 46.19
CA LEU A 555 -15.81 -56.82 46.16
C LEU A 555 -16.48 -56.62 47.52
N SER A 556 -15.79 -56.05 48.51
CA SER A 556 -16.29 -55.85 49.88
C SER A 556 -17.55 -54.98 49.96
N GLY A 557 -17.89 -54.21 48.92
CA GLY A 557 -19.14 -53.46 48.79
C GLY A 557 -20.29 -54.20 48.11
N ASN A 558 -20.09 -55.41 47.57
CA ASN A 558 -21.12 -56.14 46.82
C ASN A 558 -22.09 -56.84 47.77
N THR A 559 -23.30 -56.30 47.91
CA THR A 559 -24.32 -56.80 48.84
C THR A 559 -24.74 -58.26 48.61
N THR A 560 -24.73 -58.73 47.36
CA THR A 560 -25.12 -60.12 47.03
C THR A 560 -24.04 -61.12 47.45
N VAL A 561 -22.77 -60.82 47.11
CA VAL A 561 -21.63 -61.68 47.49
C VAL A 561 -21.42 -61.63 49.00
N ASN A 562 -21.52 -60.45 49.62
CA ASN A 562 -21.43 -60.29 51.07
C ASN A 562 -22.55 -61.03 51.81
N ASN A 563 -23.77 -61.07 51.27
CA ASN A 563 -24.86 -61.84 51.87
C ASN A 563 -24.61 -63.35 51.80
N LEU A 564 -23.96 -63.85 50.75
CA LEU A 564 -23.55 -65.25 50.67
C LEU A 564 -22.45 -65.53 51.70
N ASP A 565 -21.45 -64.65 51.80
CA ASP A 565 -20.36 -64.79 52.77
C ASP A 565 -20.90 -64.76 54.21
N THR A 566 -21.81 -63.82 54.51
CA THR A 566 -22.51 -63.71 55.80
C THR A 566 -23.41 -64.92 56.07
N LYS A 567 -24.09 -65.48 55.05
CA LYS A 567 -24.89 -66.70 55.21
C LYS A 567 -24.03 -67.93 55.47
N ILE A 568 -22.90 -68.06 54.78
CA ILE A 568 -21.92 -69.12 54.99
C ILE A 568 -21.32 -68.98 56.39
N GLU A 569 -20.89 -67.78 56.79
CA GLU A 569 -20.35 -67.51 58.11
C GLU A 569 -21.39 -67.73 59.23
N ASN A 570 -22.66 -67.42 58.99
CA ASN A 570 -23.75 -67.75 59.91
C ASN A 570 -23.96 -69.27 60.03
N ILE A 571 -23.81 -70.04 58.94
CA ILE A 571 -23.83 -71.51 58.99
C ILE A 571 -22.66 -72.03 59.85
N THR A 572 -21.48 -71.41 59.79
CA THR A 572 -20.30 -71.83 60.56
C THR A 572 -20.30 -71.35 62.03
N LYS A 573 -21.02 -70.27 62.37
CA LYS A 573 -21.03 -69.67 63.72
C LYS A 573 -22.27 -69.96 64.56
N THR A 574 -23.36 -70.49 63.99
CA THR A 574 -24.51 -70.98 64.78
C THR A 574 -24.43 -72.50 64.99
N GLY A 575 -23.83 -72.90 66.11
CA GLY A 575 -23.89 -74.28 66.60
C GLY A 575 -25.32 -74.66 67.00
N GLY A 576 -26.14 -75.12 66.05
CA GLY A 576 -27.55 -75.38 66.39
C GLY A 576 -28.47 -76.07 65.38
N LEU A 577 -28.03 -76.54 64.21
CA LEU A 577 -28.92 -77.33 63.33
C LEU A 577 -28.28 -78.55 62.63
N LEU A 578 -26.97 -78.78 62.78
CA LEU A 578 -26.31 -80.04 62.38
C LEU A 578 -25.74 -80.83 63.57
N ASP A 579 -25.64 -80.23 64.75
CA ASP A 579 -25.06 -80.87 65.95
C ASP A 579 -26.10 -81.57 66.86
N ASN A 580 -27.40 -81.48 66.55
CA ASN A 580 -28.50 -82.07 67.34
C ASN A 580 -29.22 -83.22 66.62
N LYS A 581 -28.47 -84.15 66.00
CA LYS A 581 -29.04 -85.41 65.50
C LYS A 581 -28.14 -86.60 65.85
N ALA A 582 -28.69 -87.42 66.75
CA ALA A 582 -28.22 -88.71 67.23
C ALA A 582 -27.18 -88.69 68.37
N ASP A 583 -27.57 -88.15 69.53
CA ASP A 583 -27.22 -88.88 70.76
C ASP A 583 -28.21 -90.04 70.90
N LYS A 584 -27.67 -91.25 71.06
CA LYS A 584 -28.35 -92.55 70.94
C LYS A 584 -28.98 -93.02 72.25
N ASP A 585 -28.78 -92.31 73.35
CA ASP A 585 -29.17 -92.73 74.69
C ASP A 585 -30.31 -91.85 75.22
N ALA A 586 -31.54 -92.16 74.77
CA ALA A 586 -32.80 -91.54 75.14
C ALA A 586 -33.22 -91.82 76.61
N GLY A 587 -32.41 -91.40 77.57
CA GLY A 587 -32.66 -91.61 79.01
C GLY A 587 -33.72 -90.70 79.63
N ASN A 588 -34.27 -89.73 78.88
CA ASN A 588 -35.13 -88.66 79.38
C ASN A 588 -36.58 -88.67 78.86
N ILE A 589 -36.98 -89.72 78.12
CA ILE A 589 -38.36 -89.85 77.62
C ILE A 589 -39.12 -90.87 78.49
N GLY A 590 -40.31 -90.46 78.96
CA GLY A 590 -41.16 -91.24 79.84
C GLY A 590 -41.66 -92.52 79.19
N GLU A 591 -42.11 -93.46 80.04
CA GLU A 591 -42.54 -94.79 79.60
C GLU A 591 -43.68 -94.71 78.58
N ALA A 592 -44.55 -93.70 78.68
CA ALA A 592 -45.61 -93.43 77.72
C ALA A 592 -45.07 -93.01 76.33
N GLU A 593 -44.06 -92.16 76.25
CA GLU A 593 -43.47 -91.75 74.97
C GLU A 593 -42.61 -92.84 74.33
N ARG A 594 -41.90 -93.65 75.14
CA ARG A 594 -41.15 -94.81 74.62
C ARG A 594 -42.06 -95.86 74.01
N THR A 595 -43.21 -96.15 74.62
CA THR A 595 -44.20 -97.08 74.04
C THR A 595 -44.83 -96.53 72.75
N ALA A 596 -45.07 -95.22 72.67
CA ALA A 596 -45.57 -94.59 71.45
C ALA A 596 -44.55 -94.61 70.30
N TRP A 597 -43.25 -94.54 70.59
CA TRP A 597 -42.19 -94.66 69.60
C TRP A 597 -41.88 -96.12 69.20
N ALA A 598 -41.97 -97.07 70.14
CA ALA A 598 -41.86 -98.50 69.85
C ALA A 598 -42.92 -98.96 68.84
N GLY A 599 -44.16 -98.48 68.99
CA GLY A 599 -45.24 -98.75 68.03
C GLY A 599 -45.01 -98.17 66.62
N LYS A 600 -44.20 -97.11 66.48
CA LYS A 600 -43.87 -96.50 65.17
C LYS A 600 -42.58 -97.04 64.54
N LEU A 601 -41.72 -97.71 65.32
CA LEU A 601 -40.44 -98.28 64.86
C LEU A 601 -40.47 -99.80 64.68
N GLY A 602 -41.58 -100.46 65.02
CA GLY A 602 -41.78 -101.89 64.72
C GLY A 602 -40.94 -102.83 65.58
N THR A 603 -40.74 -102.51 66.85
CA THR A 603 -40.07 -103.35 67.85
C THR A 603 -40.85 -103.38 69.14
#